data_AF-A0A5D3D0J3-F1
#
_entry.id   AF-A0A5D3D0J3-F1
#
_cell.length_a   1.000
_cell.length_b   1.000
_cell.length_c   1.000
_cell.angle_alpha   90.00
_cell.angle_beta   90.00
_cell.angle_gamma   90.00
#
_symmetry.space_group_name_H-M   'P 1'
#
loop_
_entity.id
_entity.type
_entity.pdbx_description
1 polymer ?
#
loop_
_entity_poly.entity_id
_entity_poly.type
_entity_poly.pdbx_seq_one_letter_code
_entity_poly.pdbx_strand_id
1 'polypeptide(L)'
;MEKNWPSLACPSSDNTKFWSHEWNKHGTCSESVLDQYEYFETTLNLKAQANILQALQTAGINPDGSHYSLDKIKSAIEEGIKLTPGISCNVDGSGNSQLYEIYLCVDSSASNFIDCPVFPNSNCASSVEFPKF
;
A
#
# COMPACT_ATOMS: atom_id res chain seq x y z
N MET A 1 11.12 -5.17 -9.99
CA MET A 1 10.57 -5.57 -8.67
C MET A 1 11.50 -5.19 -7.53
N GLU A 2 12.81 -5.52 -7.57
CA GLU A 2 13.80 -5.26 -6.51
C GLU A 2 13.67 -3.90 -5.78
N LYS A 3 13.52 -2.80 -6.52
CA LYS A 3 13.37 -1.45 -5.95
C LYS A 3 11.98 -1.16 -5.36
N ASN A 4 10.93 -1.70 -5.95
CA ASN A 4 9.54 -1.28 -5.70
C ASN A 4 8.74 -2.28 -4.85
N TRP A 5 9.25 -3.51 -4.70
CA TRP A 5 8.62 -4.59 -3.93
C TRP A 5 9.67 -5.41 -3.14
N PRO A 6 10.47 -4.76 -2.27
CA PRO A 6 11.48 -5.46 -1.48
C PRO A 6 10.85 -6.30 -0.35
N SER A 7 11.54 -7.36 0.06
CA SER A 7 11.29 -8.06 1.31
C SER A 7 12.07 -7.40 2.44
N LEU A 8 11.38 -7.11 3.55
CA LEU A 8 12.00 -6.60 4.78
C LEU A 8 12.18 -7.72 5.83
N ALA A 9 11.97 -8.98 5.45
CA ALA A 9 12.09 -10.12 6.35
C ALA A 9 13.56 -10.47 6.64
N CYS A 10 13.80 -11.07 7.82
CA CYS A 10 15.10 -11.58 8.22
C CYS A 10 15.23 -13.10 7.93
N PRO A 11 16.42 -13.58 7.49
CA PRO A 11 17.59 -12.79 7.07
C PRO A 11 17.36 -12.11 5.71
N SER A 12 18.20 -11.12 5.37
CA SER A 12 18.20 -10.48 4.05
C SER A 12 18.22 -11.52 2.93
N SER A 13 17.44 -11.27 1.88
CA SER A 13 17.28 -12.20 0.75
C SER A 13 17.19 -11.44 -0.57
N ASP A 14 17.23 -12.19 -1.67
CA ASP A 14 17.01 -11.70 -3.04
C ASP A 14 15.53 -11.36 -3.34
N ASN A 15 14.66 -11.41 -2.32
CA ASN A 15 13.20 -11.21 -2.40
C ASN A 15 12.42 -12.30 -3.13
N THR A 16 13.07 -13.26 -3.80
CA THR A 16 12.42 -14.30 -4.61
C THR A 16 11.42 -15.12 -3.80
N LYS A 17 11.76 -15.44 -2.53
CA LYS A 17 10.84 -16.15 -1.62
C LYS A 17 9.56 -15.36 -1.34
N PHE A 18 9.68 -14.04 -1.20
CA PHE A 18 8.52 -13.18 -0.95
C PHE A 18 7.65 -13.10 -2.21
N TRP A 19 8.23 -12.84 -3.38
CA TRP A 19 7.46 -12.80 -4.63
C TRP A 19 6.81 -14.15 -4.95
N SER A 20 7.51 -15.26 -4.72
CA SER A 20 6.96 -16.60 -4.89
C SER A 20 5.78 -16.85 -3.94
N HIS A 21 5.84 -16.37 -2.70
CA HIS A 21 4.72 -16.44 -1.77
C HIS A 21 3.50 -15.68 -2.30
N GLU A 22 3.69 -14.41 -2.71
CA GLU A 22 2.61 -13.56 -3.22
C GLU A 22 1.98 -14.16 -4.49
N TRP A 23 2.78 -14.67 -5.41
CA TRP A 23 2.25 -15.38 -6.58
C TRP A 23 1.45 -16.62 -6.19
N ASN A 24 2.05 -17.54 -5.43
CA ASN A 24 1.42 -18.83 -5.14
C ASN A 24 0.13 -18.68 -4.33
N LYS A 25 0.09 -17.70 -3.42
CA LYS A 25 -1.05 -17.49 -2.51
C LYS A 25 -2.13 -16.58 -3.10
N HIS A 26 -1.74 -15.58 -3.88
CA HIS A 26 -2.66 -14.54 -4.38
C HIS A 26 -2.73 -14.50 -5.90
N GLY A 27 -1.59 -14.47 -6.59
CA GLY A 27 -1.54 -14.40 -8.05
C GLY A 27 -2.21 -15.58 -8.77
N THR A 28 -2.05 -16.80 -8.26
CA THR A 28 -2.69 -18.02 -8.82
C THR A 28 -4.23 -17.93 -8.84
N CYS A 29 -4.84 -17.17 -7.93
CA CYS A 29 -6.29 -16.93 -7.92
C CYS A 29 -6.76 -15.97 -9.03
N SER A 30 -5.83 -15.29 -9.71
CA SER A 30 -6.09 -14.37 -10.82
C SER A 30 -5.64 -14.91 -12.19
N GLU A 31 -5.17 -16.16 -12.27
CA GLU A 31 -4.63 -16.78 -13.50
C GLU A 31 -5.59 -16.78 -14.70
N SER A 32 -6.91 -16.69 -14.46
CA SER A 32 -7.90 -16.54 -15.53
C SER A 32 -7.85 -15.19 -16.25
N VAL A 33 -7.13 -14.21 -15.67
CA VAL A 33 -7.03 -12.82 -16.14
C VAL A 33 -5.59 -12.41 -16.38
N LEU A 34 -4.69 -12.76 -15.45
CA LEU A 34 -3.27 -12.38 -15.49
C LEU A 34 -2.41 -13.63 -15.35
N ASP A 35 -1.51 -13.86 -16.30
CA ASP A 35 -0.42 -14.80 -16.06
C ASP A 35 0.58 -14.26 -15.02
N GLN A 36 1.60 -15.04 -14.67
CA GLN A 36 2.58 -14.63 -13.67
C GLN A 36 3.31 -13.34 -14.04
N TYR A 37 3.68 -13.17 -15.31
CA TYR A 37 4.38 -11.99 -15.75
C TYR A 37 3.46 -10.76 -15.66
N GLU A 38 2.24 -10.89 -16.16
CA GLU A 38 1.23 -9.83 -16.15
C GLU A 38 0.82 -9.42 -14.72
N TYR A 39 0.74 -10.37 -13.78
CA TYR A 39 0.46 -10.08 -12.37
C TYR A 39 1.49 -9.12 -11.77
N PHE A 40 2.78 -9.42 -11.95
CA PHE A 40 3.84 -8.57 -11.41
C PHE A 40 3.99 -7.27 -12.17
N GLU A 41 3.87 -7.28 -13.51
CA GLU A 41 3.92 -6.06 -14.32
C GLU A 41 2.78 -5.11 -13.95
N THR A 42 1.55 -5.62 -13.92
CA THR A 42 0.34 -4.84 -13.56
C THR A 42 0.47 -4.26 -12.17
N THR A 43 0.94 -5.03 -11.18
CA THR A 43 1.15 -4.53 -9.82
C THR A 43 2.15 -3.37 -9.78
N LEU A 44 3.25 -3.46 -10.53
CA LEU A 44 4.24 -2.38 -10.60
C LEU A 44 3.71 -1.12 -11.30
N ASN A 45 2.90 -1.30 -12.34
CA ASN A 45 2.25 -0.19 -13.05
C ASN A 45 1.24 0.53 -12.15
N LEU A 46 0.39 -0.22 -11.44
CA LEU A 46 -0.56 0.32 -10.45
C LEU A 46 0.17 1.08 -9.32
N LYS A 47 1.26 0.52 -8.79
CA LYS A 47 2.13 1.17 -7.79
C LYS A 47 2.65 2.53 -8.29
N ALA A 48 3.10 2.59 -9.54
CA ALA A 48 3.63 3.80 -10.16
C ALA A 48 2.52 4.83 -10.41
N GLN A 49 1.34 4.39 -10.87
CA GLN A 49 0.19 5.24 -11.14
C GLN A 49 -0.37 5.87 -9.85
N ALA A 50 -0.49 5.11 -8.76
CA ALA A 50 -1.02 5.63 -7.51
C ALA A 50 -0.06 6.63 -6.84
N ASN A 51 1.25 6.39 -6.88
CA ASN A 51 2.29 7.27 -6.30
C ASN A 51 1.91 7.94 -4.96
N ILE A 52 1.48 7.11 -4.00
CA ILE A 52 0.93 7.55 -2.71
C ILE A 52 1.84 8.50 -1.94
N LEU A 53 3.15 8.24 -1.95
CA LEU A 53 4.10 9.09 -1.24
C LEU A 53 4.08 10.53 -1.79
N GLN A 54 4.00 10.69 -3.11
CA GLN A 54 3.91 12.02 -3.73
C GLN A 54 2.60 12.73 -3.34
N ALA A 55 1.47 12.01 -3.30
CA ALA A 55 0.19 12.58 -2.87
C ALA A 55 0.27 13.11 -1.42
N LEU A 56 0.82 12.30 -0.51
CA LEU A 56 1.02 12.68 0.89
C LEU A 56 1.96 13.89 1.02
N GLN A 57 3.12 13.87 0.38
CA GLN A 57 4.10 14.95 0.47
C GLN A 57 3.58 16.27 -0.11
N THR A 58 2.77 16.21 -1.18
CA THR A 58 2.12 17.39 -1.77
C THR A 58 1.17 18.06 -0.78
N ALA A 59 0.51 17.28 0.09
CA ALA A 59 -0.33 17.77 1.19
C ALA A 59 0.46 18.14 2.47
N GLY A 60 1.80 18.14 2.41
CA GLY A 60 2.67 18.41 3.55
C GLY A 60 2.67 17.30 4.61
N ILE A 61 2.39 16.06 4.20
CA ILE A 61 2.47 14.86 5.06
C ILE A 61 3.75 14.11 4.69
N ASN A 62 4.76 14.18 5.55
CA ASN A 62 6.09 13.62 5.29
C ASN A 62 6.41 12.47 6.26
N PRO A 63 7.21 11.47 5.82
CA PRO A 63 7.74 10.43 6.69
C PRO A 63 8.87 10.99 7.58
N ASP A 64 8.51 11.86 8.52
CA ASP A 64 9.42 12.62 9.37
C ASP A 64 9.24 12.34 10.87
N GLY A 65 8.46 11.32 11.22
CA GLY A 65 8.09 10.96 12.59
C GLY A 65 6.99 11.86 13.19
N SER A 66 6.47 12.81 12.42
CA SER A 66 5.33 13.62 12.86
C SER A 66 4.05 12.80 12.86
N HIS A 67 3.08 13.30 13.64
CA HIS A 67 1.75 12.72 13.71
C HIS A 67 0.78 13.52 12.85
N TYR A 68 -0.11 12.82 12.16
CA TYR A 68 -1.14 13.39 11.30
C TYR A 68 -2.48 12.77 11.65
N SER A 69 -3.56 13.57 11.61
CA SER A 69 -4.90 13.02 11.77
C SER A 69 -5.21 12.05 10.64
N LEU A 70 -5.86 10.92 10.94
CA LEU A 70 -6.23 9.90 9.96
C LEU A 70 -7.05 10.49 8.80
N ASP A 71 -7.96 11.40 9.09
CA ASP A 71 -8.80 12.07 8.08
C ASP A 71 -7.97 12.92 7.11
N LYS A 72 -6.92 13.58 7.60
CA LYS A 72 -5.98 14.35 6.74
C LYS A 72 -5.19 13.41 5.83
N ILE A 73 -4.74 12.25 6.32
CA ILE A 73 -4.05 11.24 5.51
C ILE A 73 -4.99 10.73 4.40
N LYS A 74 -6.22 10.35 4.76
CA LYS A 74 -7.23 9.88 3.81
C LYS A 74 -7.54 10.92 2.74
N SER A 75 -7.81 12.17 3.16
CA SER A 75 -8.14 13.27 2.26
C SER A 75 -6.98 13.60 1.32
N ALA A 76 -5.74 13.61 1.82
CA ALA A 76 -4.56 13.88 0.99
C ALA A 76 -4.38 12.84 -0.12
N ILE A 77 -4.60 11.56 0.20
CA ILE A 77 -4.55 10.49 -0.81
C ILE A 77 -5.72 10.64 -1.77
N GLU A 78 -6.95 10.78 -1.27
CA GLU A 78 -8.16 10.93 -2.10
C GLU A 78 -8.06 12.12 -3.06
N GLU A 79 -7.56 13.27 -2.61
CA GLU A 79 -7.33 14.42 -3.47
C GLU A 79 -6.21 14.19 -4.49
N GLY A 80 -5.14 13.48 -4.09
CA GLY A 80 -3.97 13.24 -4.94
C GLY A 80 -4.20 12.20 -6.04
N ILE A 81 -4.96 11.14 -5.75
CA ILE A 81 -5.16 10.01 -6.67
C ILE A 81 -6.61 9.80 -7.11
N LYS A 82 -7.55 10.61 -6.57
CA LYS A 82 -9.00 10.56 -6.88
C LYS A 82 -9.68 9.24 -6.51
N LEU A 83 -9.20 8.58 -5.46
CA LEU A 83 -9.71 7.31 -4.95
C LEU A 83 -9.71 7.32 -3.43
N THR A 84 -10.77 6.81 -2.80
CA THR A 84 -10.80 6.65 -1.34
C THR A 84 -9.93 5.47 -0.91
N PRO A 85 -8.87 5.68 -0.10
CA PRO A 85 -8.00 4.59 0.33
C PRO A 85 -8.54 3.88 1.58
N GLY A 86 -8.23 2.58 1.69
CA GLY A 86 -8.20 1.89 2.96
C GLY A 86 -6.88 2.17 3.67
N ILE A 87 -6.92 2.46 4.96
CA ILE A 87 -5.72 2.72 5.76
C ILE A 87 -5.65 1.68 6.86
N SER A 88 -4.49 1.07 7.05
CA SER A 88 -4.20 0.17 8.17
C SER A 88 -3.00 0.69 8.95
N CYS A 89 -3.10 0.58 10.28
CA CYS A 89 -2.07 0.96 11.21
C CYS A 89 -1.59 -0.24 12.02
N ASN A 90 -0.33 -0.18 12.44
CA ASN A 90 0.22 -1.05 13.47
C ASN A 90 0.75 -0.20 14.64
N VAL A 91 1.37 -0.86 15.61
CA VAL A 91 1.96 -0.21 16.78
C VAL A 91 3.47 -0.41 16.75
N ASP A 92 4.23 0.68 16.92
CA ASP A 92 5.68 0.64 16.95
C ASP A 92 6.24 0.13 18.30
N GLY A 93 7.55 0.00 18.41
CA GLY A 93 8.21 -0.43 19.66
C GLY A 93 8.04 0.55 20.83
N SER A 94 7.59 1.78 20.58
CA SER A 94 7.33 2.81 21.59
C SER A 94 5.86 2.88 22.00
N GLY A 95 4.98 2.11 21.36
CA GLY A 95 3.54 2.12 21.59
C GLY A 95 2.74 3.12 20.75
N ASN A 96 3.35 3.77 19.76
CA ASN A 96 2.67 4.71 18.86
C ASN A 96 1.87 3.96 17.79
N SER A 97 0.64 4.40 17.53
CA SER A 97 -0.10 3.99 16.33
C SER A 97 0.55 4.64 15.11
N GLN A 98 1.06 3.85 14.17
CA GLN A 98 1.77 4.37 13.00
C GLN A 98 1.16 3.86 11.68
N LEU A 99 1.33 4.65 10.62
CA LEU A 99 0.84 4.33 9.29
C LEU A 99 1.61 3.12 8.76
N TYR A 100 0.91 2.06 8.42
CA TYR A 100 1.52 0.78 8.05
C TYR A 100 1.23 0.39 6.60
N GLU A 101 -0.04 0.24 6.25
CA GLU A 101 -0.45 -0.19 4.90
C GLU A 101 -1.56 0.70 4.35
N ILE A 102 -1.58 0.84 3.03
CA ILE A 102 -2.60 1.57 2.29
C ILE A 102 -3.17 0.62 1.22
N TYR A 103 -4.48 0.50 1.22
CA TYR A 103 -5.24 -0.39 0.36
C TYR A 103 -5.97 0.43 -0.71
N LEU A 104 -5.80 0.03 -1.96
CA LEU A 104 -6.56 0.52 -3.11
C LEU A 104 -7.21 -0.69 -3.80
N CYS A 105 -8.37 -0.49 -4.40
CA CYS A 105 -9.07 -1.54 -5.12
C CYS A 105 -8.92 -1.36 -6.62
N VAL A 106 -8.81 -2.49 -7.31
CA VAL A 106 -8.71 -2.59 -8.76
C VAL A 106 -9.85 -3.49 -9.22
N ASP A 107 -10.42 -3.18 -10.39
CA ASP A 107 -11.43 -4.05 -10.97
C ASP A 107 -10.88 -5.45 -11.27
N SER A 108 -11.75 -6.44 -11.45
CA SER A 108 -11.35 -7.85 -11.63
C SER A 108 -10.60 -8.13 -12.93
N SER A 109 -10.62 -7.21 -13.90
CA SER A 109 -9.77 -7.26 -15.10
C SER A 109 -8.39 -6.61 -14.90
N ALA A 110 -8.10 -6.19 -13.66
CA ALA A 110 -6.84 -5.58 -13.24
C ALA A 110 -6.42 -4.33 -14.03
N SER A 111 -7.39 -3.64 -14.65
CA SER A 111 -7.13 -2.57 -15.61
C SER A 111 -7.28 -1.18 -15.00
N ASN A 112 -8.23 -0.99 -14.08
CA ASN A 112 -8.54 0.32 -13.50
C ASN A 112 -8.71 0.24 -12.00
N PHE A 113 -8.31 1.30 -11.33
CA PHE A 113 -8.72 1.52 -9.95
C PHE A 113 -10.23 1.75 -9.88
N ILE A 114 -10.83 1.24 -8.80
CA ILE A 114 -12.24 1.40 -8.46
C ILE A 114 -12.37 1.76 -6.99
N ASP A 115 -13.53 2.32 -6.63
CA ASP A 115 -13.89 2.45 -5.22
C ASP A 115 -13.98 1.08 -4.56
N CYS A 116 -13.36 0.94 -3.39
CA CYS A 116 -13.37 -0.31 -2.67
C CYS A 116 -14.78 -0.64 -2.19
N PRO A 117 -15.34 -1.82 -2.54
CA PRO A 117 -16.64 -2.24 -2.03
C PRO A 117 -16.63 -2.44 -0.51
N VAL A 118 -15.49 -2.86 0.04
CA VAL A 118 -15.27 -3.11 1.46
C VAL A 118 -13.82 -2.76 1.79
N PHE A 119 -13.60 -2.11 2.94
CA PHE A 119 -12.26 -1.85 3.47
C PHE A 119 -11.90 -2.83 4.58
N PRO A 120 -10.62 -3.20 4.73
CA PRO A 120 -10.15 -3.90 5.92
C PRO A 120 -10.31 -3.03 7.17
N ASN A 121 -10.30 -3.66 8.35
CA ASN A 121 -10.29 -2.93 9.62
C ASN A 121 -9.04 -2.06 9.71
N SER A 122 -9.21 -0.76 10.01
CA SER A 122 -8.07 0.16 9.98
C SER A 122 -7.10 -0.02 11.17
N ASN A 123 -7.61 -0.42 12.33
CA ASN A 123 -6.85 -0.44 13.60
C ASN A 123 -6.09 0.87 13.89
N CYS A 124 -6.48 1.98 13.27
CA CYS A 124 -5.81 3.27 13.37
C CYS A 124 -6.40 4.11 14.51
N ALA A 125 -5.53 4.78 15.26
CA ALA A 125 -5.94 5.90 16.09
C ALA A 125 -6.41 7.10 15.23
N SER A 126 -7.05 8.09 15.85
CA SER A 126 -7.44 9.33 15.18
C SER A 126 -6.24 10.16 14.72
N SER A 127 -5.09 9.99 15.37
CA SER A 127 -3.80 10.60 15.04
C SER A 127 -2.75 9.51 14.93
N VAL A 128 -2.03 9.49 13.81
CA VAL A 128 -1.15 8.40 13.40
C VAL A 128 0.24 8.95 13.07
N GLU A 129 1.28 8.30 13.56
CA GLU A 129 2.66 8.62 13.20
C GLU A 129 2.97 8.22 11.74
N PHE A 130 3.66 9.09 11.00
CA PHE A 130 4.33 8.69 9.75
C PHE A 130 5.84 8.55 9.99
N PRO A 131 6.33 7.34 10.31
CA PRO A 131 7.71 7.15 10.75
C PRO A 131 8.72 7.45 9.63
N LYS A 132 9.94 7.79 10.06
CA LYS A 132 11.11 7.85 9.17
C LYS A 132 11.51 6.44 8.76
N PHE A 133 11.96 6.28 7.51
CA PHE A 133 12.59 5.06 7.01
C PHE A 133 14.05 5.32 6.66
#